data_AF-A0A819BMW4-F1
#
_entry.id   AF-A0A819BMW4-F1
#
_cell.length_a   1.000
_cell.length_b   1.000
_cell.length_c   1.000
_cell.angle_alpha   90.00
_cell.angle_beta   90.00
_cell.angle_gamma   90.00
#
_symmetry.space_group_name_H-M   'P 1'
#
loop_
_entity.id
_entity.type
_entity.pdbx_description
1 polymer ?
#
loop_
_entity_poly.entity_id
_entity_poly.type
_entity_poly.pdbx_seq_one_letter_code
_entity_poly.pdbx_strand_id
1 'polypeptide(L)'
;MTSTDEIFDIVIVGCGPAGIAAAIGLQAVSQLKFIVLEARNRVGGRVSTDTTTFGINTPIDLGAQWLHHYRPENPLRLSIKNVQQQQLHRIQQFNLSGIALTATSNLLEQQY
;
A
#
# COMPACT_ATOMS: atom_id res chain seq x y z
N MET A 1 -19.21 -25.78 -4.28
CA MET A 1 -18.07 -25.02 -4.84
C MET A 1 -18.65 -23.81 -5.53
N THR A 2 -18.66 -22.65 -4.88
CA THR A 2 -19.14 -21.39 -5.46
C THR A 2 -18.05 -20.85 -6.40
N SER A 3 -18.38 -20.59 -7.67
CA SER A 3 -17.48 -19.90 -8.61
C SER A 3 -17.03 -18.58 -7.98
N THR A 4 -15.72 -18.42 -7.78
CA THR A 4 -15.09 -17.19 -7.27
C THR A 4 -14.54 -16.36 -8.43
N ASP A 5 -15.31 -16.23 -9.51
CA ASP A 5 -14.95 -15.34 -10.61
C ASP A 5 -15.33 -13.92 -10.24
N GLU A 6 -14.58 -13.36 -9.29
CA GLU A 6 -14.76 -11.98 -8.90
C GLU A 6 -14.28 -11.07 -10.04
N ILE A 7 -15.23 -10.48 -10.79
CA ILE A 7 -14.93 -9.59 -11.91
C ILE A 7 -14.46 -8.23 -11.35
N PHE A 8 -13.31 -7.76 -11.82
CA PHE A 8 -12.76 -6.44 -11.54
C PHE A 8 -12.73 -5.62 -12.83
N ASP A 9 -13.09 -4.35 -12.74
CA ASP A 9 -13.00 -3.38 -13.83
C ASP A 9 -11.55 -2.94 -14.06
N ILE A 10 -10.76 -2.86 -12.98
CA ILE A 10 -9.39 -2.36 -13.01
C ILE A 10 -8.48 -3.24 -12.14
N VAL A 11 -7.31 -3.58 -12.68
CA VAL A 11 -6.23 -4.24 -11.95
C VAL A 11 -5.04 -3.30 -11.87
N ILE A 12 -4.61 -2.96 -10.65
CA ILE A 12 -3.39 -2.20 -10.37
C ILE A 12 -2.29 -3.19 -10.02
N VAL A 13 -1.19 -3.19 -10.77
CA VAL A 13 -0.03 -4.04 -10.51
C VAL A 13 1.06 -3.24 -9.78
N GLY A 14 1.37 -3.65 -8.56
CA GLY A 14 2.31 -3.03 -7.63
C GLY A 14 1.62 -2.13 -6.60
N CYS A 15 1.82 -2.41 -5.31
CA CYS A 15 1.34 -1.62 -4.17
C CYS A 15 2.44 -0.71 -3.61
N GLY A 16 3.18 -0.04 -4.50
CA GLY A 16 4.08 1.06 -4.16
C GLY A 16 3.38 2.43 -4.18
N PRO A 17 4.12 3.56 -4.07
CA PRO A 17 3.51 4.90 -3.99
C PRO A 17 2.59 5.22 -5.17
N ALA A 18 2.99 4.84 -6.39
CA ALA A 18 2.19 5.07 -7.59
C ALA A 18 0.90 4.25 -7.60
N GLY A 19 0.96 2.95 -7.25
CA GLY A 19 -0.22 2.09 -7.22
C GLY A 19 -1.20 2.46 -6.10
N ILE A 20 -0.69 2.82 -4.93
CA ILE A 20 -1.49 3.35 -3.82
C ILE A 20 -2.16 4.66 -4.23
N ALA A 21 -1.42 5.59 -4.85
CA ALA A 21 -1.99 6.85 -5.34
C ALA A 21 -3.08 6.62 -6.40
N ALA A 22 -2.90 5.65 -7.31
CA ALA A 22 -3.91 5.27 -8.28
C ALA A 22 -5.17 4.69 -7.60
N ALA A 23 -5.00 3.79 -6.63
CA ALA A 23 -6.11 3.21 -5.87
C ALA A 23 -6.90 4.28 -5.10
N ILE A 24 -6.21 5.22 -4.44
CA ILE A 24 -6.84 6.37 -3.76
C ILE A 24 -7.59 7.25 -4.75
N GLY A 25 -6.98 7.56 -5.90
CA GLY A 25 -7.62 8.33 -6.96
C GLY A 25 -8.90 7.66 -7.46
N LEU A 26 -8.85 6.35 -7.74
CA LEU A 26 -10.02 5.57 -8.19
C LEU A 26 -11.12 5.52 -7.14
N GLN A 27 -10.79 5.40 -5.84
CA GLN A 27 -11.77 5.48 -4.75
C GLN A 27 -12.46 6.84 -4.68
N ALA A 28 -11.72 7.93 -4.94
CA ALA A 28 -12.24 9.28 -4.82
C ALA A 28 -13.17 9.68 -5.99
N VAL A 29 -12.98 9.09 -7.18
CA VAL A 29 -13.64 9.56 -8.42
C VAL A 29 -14.57 8.56 -9.06
N SER A 30 -14.53 7.28 -8.68
CA SER A 30 -15.24 6.21 -9.39
C SER A 30 -15.91 5.21 -8.45
N GLN A 31 -16.99 4.58 -8.95
CA GLN A 31 -17.60 3.41 -8.32
C GLN A 31 -17.05 2.10 -8.90
N LEU A 32 -15.96 2.17 -9.68
CA LEU A 32 -15.38 1.03 -10.37
C LEU A 32 -14.75 0.06 -9.36
N LYS A 33 -14.96 -1.23 -9.60
CA LYS A 33 -14.43 -2.29 -8.78
C LYS A 33 -12.99 -2.56 -9.21
N PHE A 34 -12.04 -2.23 -8.35
CA PHE A 34 -10.62 -2.47 -8.61
C PHE A 34 -9.97 -3.38 -7.56
N ILE A 35 -8.84 -3.94 -7.95
CA ILE A 35 -7.94 -4.73 -7.10
C ILE A 35 -6.50 -4.24 -7.27
N VAL A 36 -5.73 -4.28 -6.19
CA VAL A 36 -4.29 -4.01 -6.20
C VAL A 36 -3.54 -5.31 -5.92
N LEU A 37 -2.62 -5.67 -6.81
CA LEU A 37 -1.78 -6.86 -6.71
C LEU A 37 -0.35 -6.44 -6.36
N GLU A 38 0.24 -7.04 -5.33
CA GLU A 38 1.65 -6.82 -4.97
C GLU A 38 2.40 -8.14 -4.97
N ALA A 39 3.59 -8.15 -5.56
CA ALA A 39 4.41 -9.34 -5.71
C ALA A 39 5.16 -9.70 -4.42
N ARG A 40 5.40 -8.72 -3.54
CA ARG A 40 6.03 -8.91 -2.23
C ARG A 40 4.98 -9.20 -1.16
N ASN A 41 5.44 -9.77 -0.05
CA ASN A 41 4.68 -9.91 1.19
C ASN A 41 4.52 -8.60 1.98
N ARG A 42 4.83 -7.45 1.37
CA ARG A 42 4.71 -6.13 1.98
C ARG A 42 4.35 -5.10 0.93
N VAL A 43 3.60 -4.10 1.38
CA VAL A 43 3.30 -2.90 0.57
C VAL A 43 4.47 -1.91 0.61
N GLY A 44 4.35 -0.81 -0.13
CA GLY A 44 5.29 0.31 -0.15
C GLY A 44 6.33 0.24 -1.26
N GLY A 45 6.58 -0.94 -1.84
CA GLY A 45 7.51 -1.09 -2.97
C GLY A 45 8.94 -0.65 -2.59
N ARG A 46 9.39 0.48 -3.17
CA ARG A 46 10.70 1.10 -2.86
C ARG A 46 10.68 1.98 -1.61
N VAL A 47 9.52 2.25 -1.03
CA VAL A 47 9.40 2.81 0.31
C VAL A 47 9.41 1.64 1.28
N SER A 48 10.40 1.60 2.16
CA SER A 48 10.62 0.49 3.08
C SER A 48 11.35 1.01 4.30
N THR A 49 10.79 0.75 5.47
CA THR A 49 11.37 1.14 6.75
C THR A 49 11.70 -0.12 7.53
N ASP A 50 12.94 -0.24 7.97
CA ASP A 50 13.39 -1.27 8.88
C ASP A 50 13.24 -0.78 10.33
N THR A 51 12.49 -1.52 11.12
CA THR A 51 12.26 -1.27 12.54
C THR A 51 12.93 -2.31 13.43
N THR A 52 13.68 -3.24 12.84
CA THR A 52 14.20 -4.43 13.51
C THR A 52 15.68 -4.30 13.84
N THR A 53 16.51 -3.81 12.92
CA THR A 53 17.97 -3.77 13.10
C THR A 53 18.41 -2.90 14.28
N PHE A 54 17.74 -1.77 14.50
CA PHE A 54 18.04 -0.84 15.61
C PHE A 54 16.89 -0.71 16.63
N GLY A 55 15.93 -1.63 16.56
CA GLY A 55 14.72 -1.64 17.38
C GLY A 55 13.66 -0.63 16.94
N ILE A 56 12.43 -0.83 17.43
CA ILE A 56 11.23 -0.08 17.00
C ILE A 56 11.33 1.43 17.21
N ASN A 57 12.11 1.85 18.21
CA ASN A 57 12.32 3.27 18.54
C ASN A 57 13.32 3.98 17.62
N THR A 58 14.01 3.23 16.75
CA THR A 58 14.98 3.76 15.79
C THR A 58 14.71 3.22 14.39
N PRO A 59 13.57 3.59 13.77
CA PRO A 59 13.25 3.15 12.41
C PRO A 59 14.23 3.76 11.40
N ILE A 60 14.66 2.96 10.43
CA ILE A 60 15.58 3.36 9.35
C ILE A 60 14.94 3.09 7.99
N ASP A 61 14.86 4.12 7.15
CA ASP A 61 14.41 3.93 5.77
C ASP A 61 15.51 3.27 4.94
N LEU A 62 15.18 2.12 4.35
CA LEU A 62 16.03 1.38 3.41
C LEU A 62 15.84 1.86 1.95
N GLY A 63 15.03 2.90 1.74
CA GLY A 63 14.60 3.35 0.43
C GLY A 63 14.32 4.85 0.40
N ALA A 64 13.10 5.24 0.05
CA ALA A 64 12.72 6.65 -0.11
C ALA A 64 12.76 7.42 1.23
N GLN A 65 13.93 7.98 1.56
CA GLN A 65 14.20 8.66 2.83
C GLN A 65 14.10 10.20 2.73
N TRP A 66 14.22 10.76 1.53
CA TRP A 66 14.36 12.21 1.34
C TRP A 66 13.10 12.81 0.72
N LEU A 67 12.56 13.84 1.35
CA LEU A 67 11.55 14.70 0.76
C LEU A 67 12.21 15.94 0.16
N HIS A 68 12.43 15.89 -1.16
CA HIS A 68 12.93 17.06 -1.88
C HIS A 68 11.81 18.10 -2.04
N HIS A 69 12.14 19.37 -1.82
CA HIS A 69 11.24 20.52 -2.00
C HIS A 69 9.94 20.45 -1.19
N TYR A 70 10.00 20.87 0.08
CA TYR A 70 8.84 21.02 0.96
C TYR A 70 8.00 22.26 0.61
N ARG A 71 7.26 22.19 -0.49
CA ARG A 71 6.43 23.29 -1.03
C ARG A 71 4.98 22.83 -1.24
N PRO A 72 4.00 23.75 -1.33
CA PRO A 72 2.57 23.39 -1.44
C PRO A 72 2.24 22.46 -2.61
N GLU A 73 3.02 22.51 -3.68
CA GLU A 73 2.84 21.74 -4.91
C GLU A 73 3.32 20.29 -4.74
N ASN A 74 4.11 20.00 -3.71
CA ASN A 74 4.56 18.65 -3.43
C ASN A 74 3.40 17.84 -2.82
N PRO A 75 2.89 16.79 -3.49
CA PRO A 75 1.73 16.05 -3.01
C PRO A 75 1.99 15.35 -1.66
N LEU A 76 3.24 14.99 -1.37
CA LEU A 76 3.62 14.36 -0.10
C LEU A 76 3.56 15.34 1.08
N ARG A 77 3.53 16.66 0.82
CA ARG A 77 3.44 17.66 1.88
C ARG A 77 2.19 17.50 2.74
N LEU A 78 1.07 17.12 2.12
CA LEU A 78 -0.21 16.96 2.80
C LEU A 78 -0.23 15.71 3.69
N SER A 79 0.56 14.70 3.35
CA SER A 79 0.62 13.42 4.07
C SER A 79 1.40 13.49 5.39
N ILE A 80 2.22 14.52 5.61
CA ILE A 80 3.11 14.65 6.78
C ILE A 80 2.34 14.97 8.07
N LYS A 81 1.11 15.48 7.97
CA LYS A 81 0.29 15.84 9.13
C LYS A 81 -0.66 14.73 9.59
N ASN A 82 -0.95 13.75 8.73
CA ASN A 82 -1.95 12.71 8.98
C ASN A 82 -1.42 11.34 8.57
N VAL A 83 -0.40 10.83 9.28
CA VAL A 83 -0.01 9.41 9.19
C VAL A 83 -1.00 8.57 10.00
N GLN A 84 -2.30 8.74 9.77
CA GLN A 84 -3.27 7.69 10.07
C GLN A 84 -3.31 6.81 8.83
N GLN A 85 -2.86 5.57 9.01
CA GLN A 85 -2.81 4.57 7.95
C GLN A 85 -4.17 4.52 7.26
N GLN A 86 -4.21 4.97 6.00
CA GLN A 86 -5.41 4.84 5.19
C GLN A 86 -5.65 3.35 4.99
N GLN A 87 -6.69 2.82 5.63
CA GLN A 87 -7.08 1.43 5.50
C GLN A 87 -7.61 1.20 4.08
N LEU A 88 -6.74 0.77 3.19
CA LEU A 88 -7.12 0.29 1.87
C LEU A 88 -7.70 -1.13 2.04
N HIS A 89 -9.00 -1.22 2.29
CA HIS A 89 -9.74 -2.47 2.55
C HIS A 89 -9.74 -3.49 1.39
N ARG A 90 -9.00 -3.25 0.30
CA ARG A 90 -9.05 -4.05 -0.94
C ARG A 90 -7.68 -4.32 -1.56
N ILE A 91 -6.64 -4.48 -0.73
CA ILE A 91 -5.34 -4.97 -1.20
C ILE A 91 -5.31 -6.49 -1.04
N GLN A 92 -5.09 -7.19 -2.14
CA GLN A 92 -4.81 -8.62 -2.15
C GLN A 92 -3.35 -8.82 -2.57
N GLN A 93 -2.55 -9.37 -1.66
CA GLN A 93 -1.17 -9.75 -1.96
C GLN A 93 -1.17 -11.13 -2.63
N PHE A 94 -0.25 -11.33 -3.58
CA PHE A 94 -0.10 -12.62 -4.25
C PHE A 94 1.37 -13.02 -4.16
N ASN A 95 1.61 -14.31 -3.92
CA ASN A 95 2.99 -14.82 -3.98
C ASN A 95 3.46 -14.98 -5.44
N LEU A 96 4.73 -15.33 -5.62
CA LEU A 96 5.34 -15.55 -6.94
C LEU A 96 4.67 -16.67 -7.77
N SER A 97 3.91 -17.56 -7.12
CA SER A 97 3.11 -18.61 -7.79
C SER A 97 1.67 -18.17 -8.11
N GLY A 98 1.31 -16.91 -7.90
CA GLY A 98 -0.02 -16.38 -8.19
C GLY A 98 -1.11 -16.80 -7.19
N ILE A 99 -0.73 -17.32 -6.02
CA ILE A 99 -1.67 -17.69 -4.95
C ILE A 99 -1.95 -16.43 -4.11
N ALA A 100 -3.23 -16.11 -3.94
CA ALA A 100 -3.69 -15.03 -3.06
C ALA A 100 -3.27 -15.32 -1.61
N LEU A 101 -2.50 -14.42 -1.01
CA LEU A 101 -2.00 -14.53 0.36
C LEU A 101 -2.96 -14.00 1.43
N THR A 102 -4.21 -13.68 1.07
CA THR A 102 -5.32 -13.13 1.88
C THR A 102 -5.49 -11.60 1.76
N ALA A 103 -6.75 -11.15 1.76
CA ALA A 103 -7.14 -9.74 1.81
C ALA A 103 -6.73 -9.13 3.15
N THR A 104 -5.98 -8.04 3.11
CA THR A 104 -5.49 -7.39 4.33
C THR A 104 -6.64 -6.60 4.96
N SER A 105 -7.51 -7.26 5.72
CA SER A 105 -8.53 -6.55 6.52
C SER A 105 -8.08 -6.23 7.94
N ASN A 106 -7.04 -6.85 8.50
CA ASN A 106 -6.55 -6.55 9.87
C ASN A 106 -5.13 -7.09 10.16
N LEU A 107 -4.06 -6.51 9.58
CA LEU A 107 -2.68 -6.84 9.98
C LEU A 107 -1.95 -5.69 10.69
N LEU A 108 -2.68 -4.65 11.10
CA LEU A 108 -2.08 -3.45 11.69
C LEU A 108 -2.24 -3.37 13.23
N GLU A 109 -2.81 -4.41 13.87
CA GLU A 109 -2.99 -4.45 15.34
C GLU A 109 -1.98 -5.34 16.10
N GLN A 110 -1.02 -5.99 15.45
CA GLN A 110 -0.10 -6.91 16.17
C GLN A 110 1.35 -6.45 16.31
N GLN A 111 1.74 -5.27 15.84
CA GLN A 111 3.11 -4.78 16.05
C GLN A 111 3.14 -3.25 16.23
N TYR A 112 2.59 -2.78 17.35
CA TYR A 112 2.97 -1.53 18.00
C TYR A 112 2.97 -1.74 19.52
#